data_AF-A0A949NBC2-F1
#
_entry.id   AF-A0A949NBC2-F1
#
_cell.length_a   1.000
_cell.length_b   1.000
_cell.length_c   1.000
_cell.angle_alpha   90.00
_cell.angle_beta   90.00
_cell.angle_gamma   90.00
#
_symmetry.space_group_name_H-M   'P 1'
#
loop_
_entity.id
_entity.type
_entity.pdbx_description
1 polymer ?
#
loop_
_entity_poly.entity_id
_entity_poly.type
_entity_poly.pdbx_seq_one_letter_code
_entity_poly.pdbx_strand_id
1 'polypeptide(L)'
;MTKELEISTLDMDSDVQSRAHMNGKIVKSYAREIEEGSKFPPATVFHDGNHYWLADGFHRVKARQQLGQQSIEAAILDGDKRAAILYGVGANATHGLRRTNADKRRAVELLLKDKEWANWSDREIARQCAVSNRLVTNMRTELSVNGSQMQAPPPTIKDCQEKPSPQNAELDQTSTTRMAKRNGKTYPLDVSKIGKKSQDARKPAPRVTTDSPKKGDGPDYLAYQAKVYLKEIDPNGSEGAKKLSEIRDWINEQLGETSVNRPN
;
A
#
# COMPACT_ATOMS: atom_id res chain seq x y z
N MET A 1 -5.28 30.07 7.95
CA MET A 1 -5.87 30.47 9.25
C MET A 1 -6.96 29.45 9.60
N THR A 2 -7.19 29.17 10.88
CA THR A 2 -8.29 28.28 11.32
C THR A 2 -9.54 29.10 11.63
N LYS A 3 -10.69 28.67 11.12
CA LYS A 3 -11.99 29.32 11.31
C LYS A 3 -13.05 28.25 11.56
N GLU A 4 -14.07 28.59 12.34
CA GLU A 4 -15.23 27.74 12.51
C GLU A 4 -16.16 27.89 11.28
N LEU A 5 -16.49 26.76 10.64
CA LEU A 5 -17.36 26.69 9.47
C LEU A 5 -18.57 25.83 9.74
N GLU A 6 -19.71 26.21 9.16
CA GLU A 6 -20.89 25.38 9.16
C GLU A 6 -20.72 24.18 8.23
N ILE A 7 -21.07 23.00 8.73
CA ILE A 7 -20.92 21.75 8.00
C ILE A 7 -21.83 21.72 6.76
N SER A 8 -22.97 22.42 6.80
CA SER A 8 -23.90 22.57 5.67
C SER A 8 -23.28 23.25 4.45
N THR A 9 -22.30 24.14 4.67
CA THR A 9 -21.61 24.90 3.61
C THR A 9 -20.47 24.13 2.97
N LEU A 10 -20.08 22.98 3.55
CA LEU A 10 -18.97 22.17 3.06
C LEU A 10 -19.44 21.24 1.95
N ASP A 11 -18.81 21.38 0.78
CA ASP A 11 -18.99 20.48 -0.33
C ASP A 11 -18.14 19.21 -0.10
N MET A 12 -18.84 18.13 0.30
CA MET A 12 -18.28 16.79 0.48
C MET A 12 -18.45 15.94 -0.78
N ASP A 13 -18.08 16.49 -1.94
CA ASP A 13 -18.22 15.80 -3.20
C ASP A 13 -17.40 14.49 -3.19
N SER A 14 -18.00 13.41 -3.70
CA SER A 14 -17.37 12.10 -3.77
C SER A 14 -16.10 12.10 -4.62
N ASP A 15 -16.01 13.05 -5.56
CA ASP A 15 -14.85 13.26 -6.43
C ASP A 15 -13.65 13.87 -5.73
N VAL A 16 -13.81 14.45 -4.54
CA VAL A 16 -12.70 15.00 -3.73
C VAL A 16 -12.18 13.95 -2.74
N GLN A 17 -13.00 12.94 -2.42
CA GLN A 17 -12.67 11.94 -1.42
C GLN A 17 -11.71 10.87 -1.97
N SER A 18 -10.43 10.92 -1.57
CA SER A 18 -9.43 9.91 -1.96
C SER A 18 -9.67 8.51 -1.36
N ARG A 19 -10.42 8.41 -0.25
CA ARG A 19 -10.75 7.12 0.40
C ARG A 19 -11.86 6.39 -0.33
N ALA A 20 -11.64 5.10 -0.59
CA ALA A 20 -12.58 4.24 -1.31
C ALA A 20 -13.88 4.00 -0.55
N HIS A 21 -13.78 3.87 0.78
CA HIS A 21 -14.93 3.66 1.65
C HIS A 21 -14.77 4.45 2.95
N MET A 22 -15.89 4.97 3.44
CA MET A 22 -15.98 5.56 4.76
C MET A 22 -16.27 4.46 5.78
N ASN A 23 -15.46 4.38 6.85
CA ASN A 23 -15.65 3.35 7.86
C ASN A 23 -16.52 3.88 9.00
N GLY A 24 -17.77 3.44 9.05
CA GLY A 24 -18.73 3.85 10.09
C GLY A 24 -18.27 3.52 11.52
N LYS A 25 -17.41 2.51 11.73
CA LYS A 25 -16.84 2.24 13.08
C LYS A 25 -15.92 3.37 13.53
N ILE A 26 -15.13 3.92 12.61
CA ILE A 26 -14.22 5.04 12.90
C ILE A 26 -15.01 6.31 13.15
N VAL A 27 -16.07 6.54 12.37
CA VAL A 27 -16.99 7.67 12.59
C VAL A 27 -17.59 7.60 13.99
N LYS A 28 -18.06 6.42 14.42
CA LYS A 28 -18.57 6.21 15.79
C LYS A 28 -17.52 6.42 16.88
N SER A 29 -16.29 5.94 16.69
CA SER A 29 -15.18 6.18 17.62
C SER A 29 -14.92 7.67 17.78
N TYR A 30 -14.80 8.38 16.66
CA TYR A 30 -14.58 9.83 16.65
C TYR A 30 -15.74 10.58 17.25
N ALA A 31 -16.99 10.18 17.01
CA ALA A 31 -18.16 10.81 17.63
C ALA A 31 -18.07 10.70 19.16
N ARG A 32 -17.74 9.53 19.68
CA ARG A 32 -17.54 9.32 21.12
C ARG A 32 -16.39 10.17 21.68
N GLU A 33 -15.24 10.17 21.00
CA GLU A 33 -14.07 10.96 21.41
C GLU A 33 -14.38 12.48 21.40
N ILE A 34 -15.20 12.95 20.45
CA ILE A 34 -15.68 14.34 20.38
C ILE A 34 -16.63 14.66 21.54
N GLU A 35 -17.56 13.76 21.89
CA GLU A 35 -18.43 13.92 23.08
C GLU A 35 -17.62 13.97 24.38
N GLU A 36 -16.56 13.16 24.47
CA GLU A 36 -15.62 13.14 25.60
C GLU A 36 -14.73 14.40 25.64
N GLY A 37 -14.84 15.31 24.67
CA GLY A 37 -14.12 16.59 24.63
C GLY A 37 -12.70 16.51 24.07
N SER A 38 -12.37 15.43 23.35
CA SER A 38 -11.05 15.27 22.73
C SER A 38 -10.80 16.35 21.67
N LYS A 39 -9.59 16.91 21.67
CA LYS A 39 -9.18 17.91 20.69
C LYS A 39 -8.70 17.24 19.41
N PHE A 40 -9.40 17.50 18.32
CA PHE A 40 -9.02 17.03 16.99
C PHE A 40 -8.28 18.13 16.22
N PRO A 41 -7.35 17.76 15.32
CA PRO A 41 -6.78 18.73 14.39
C PRO A 41 -7.89 19.28 13.48
N PRO A 42 -7.79 20.56 13.06
CA PRO A 42 -8.78 21.19 12.21
C PRO A 42 -8.92 20.45 10.87
N ALA A 43 -10.12 20.46 10.29
CA ALA A 43 -10.34 19.98 8.93
C ALA A 43 -9.61 20.87 7.93
N THR A 44 -9.16 20.34 6.78
CA THR A 44 -8.57 21.20 5.74
C THR A 44 -9.61 21.43 4.65
N VAL A 45 -9.88 22.70 4.37
CA VAL A 45 -10.89 23.14 3.40
C VAL A 45 -10.27 24.13 2.44
N PHE A 46 -10.58 23.98 1.15
CA PHE A 46 -10.19 24.92 0.11
C PHE A 46 -11.38 25.77 -0.31
N HIS A 47 -11.14 27.05 -0.53
CA HIS A 47 -12.18 28.00 -0.91
C HIS A 47 -11.84 28.65 -2.25
N ASP A 48 -12.78 28.55 -3.20
CA ASP A 48 -12.67 29.09 -4.57
C ASP A 48 -13.46 30.41 -4.73
N GLY A 49 -13.80 31.07 -3.62
CA GLY A 49 -14.64 32.27 -3.61
C GLY A 49 -16.14 31.99 -3.54
N ASN A 50 -16.60 30.84 -4.04
CA ASN A 50 -18.02 30.46 -4.04
C ASN A 50 -18.33 29.18 -3.25
N HIS A 51 -17.39 28.21 -3.26
CA HIS A 51 -17.59 26.88 -2.68
C HIS A 51 -16.48 26.54 -1.69
N TYR A 52 -16.84 25.78 -0.64
CA TYR A 52 -15.91 25.26 0.35
C TYR A 52 -15.67 23.76 0.13
N TRP A 53 -14.56 23.43 -0.52
CA TRP A 53 -14.19 22.06 -0.85
C TRP A 53 -13.45 21.39 0.31
N LEU A 54 -14.03 20.33 0.88
CA LEU A 54 -13.40 19.58 1.96
C LEU A 54 -12.28 18.69 1.40
N ALA A 55 -11.02 18.99 1.72
CA ALA A 55 -9.86 18.21 1.27
C ALA A 55 -9.46 17.10 2.27
N ASP A 56 -9.57 17.38 3.57
CA ASP A 56 -9.29 16.40 4.63
C ASP A 56 -10.24 16.55 5.83
N GLY A 57 -10.54 15.43 6.49
CA GLY A 57 -11.38 15.40 7.69
C GLY A 57 -12.79 14.85 7.50
N PHE A 58 -13.07 14.15 6.40
CA PHE A 58 -14.38 13.53 6.13
C PHE A 58 -14.96 12.74 7.32
N HIS A 59 -14.14 11.91 7.99
CA HIS A 59 -14.57 11.14 9.15
C HIS A 59 -14.91 12.03 10.36
N ARG A 60 -14.17 13.14 10.56
CA ARG A 60 -14.43 14.12 11.63
C ARG A 60 -15.73 14.89 11.38
N VAL A 61 -15.92 15.36 10.15
CA VAL A 61 -17.14 16.06 9.73
C VAL A 61 -18.35 15.14 9.92
N LYS A 62 -18.25 13.88 9.48
CA LYS A 62 -19.33 12.90 9.62
C LYS A 62 -19.61 12.53 11.07
N ALA A 63 -18.58 12.46 11.91
CA ALA A 63 -18.75 12.24 13.34
C ALA A 63 -19.53 13.40 13.99
N ARG A 64 -19.19 14.65 13.66
CA ARG A 64 -19.93 15.84 14.12
C ARG A 64 -21.37 15.88 13.61
N GLN A 65 -21.60 15.53 12.34
CA GLN A 65 -22.95 15.37 11.79
C GLN A 65 -23.77 14.35 12.57
N GLN A 66 -23.16 13.22 12.96
CA GLN A 66 -23.84 12.18 13.74
C GLN A 66 -24.22 12.67 15.16
N LEU A 67 -23.44 13.59 15.73
CA LEU A 67 -23.72 14.23 17.01
C LEU A 67 -24.69 15.43 16.91
N GLY A 68 -25.14 15.79 15.71
CA GLY A 68 -25.99 16.97 15.49
C GLY A 68 -25.25 18.31 15.64
N GLN A 69 -23.92 18.30 15.74
CA GLN A 69 -23.13 19.53 15.74
C GLN A 69 -23.13 20.13 14.33
N GLN A 70 -23.38 21.44 14.23
CA GLN A 70 -23.50 22.14 12.95
C GLN A 70 -22.18 22.80 12.51
N SER A 71 -21.19 22.91 13.40
CA SER A 71 -19.94 23.59 13.14
C SER A 71 -18.72 22.70 13.30
N ILE A 72 -17.66 23.01 12.55
CA ILE A 72 -16.35 22.36 12.68
C ILE A 72 -15.24 23.39 12.51
N GLU A 73 -14.16 23.23 13.27
CA GLU A 73 -12.93 23.97 13.04
C GLU A 73 -12.24 23.52 11.76
N ALA A 74 -12.05 24.45 10.83
CA ALA A 74 -11.43 24.22 9.54
C ALA A 74 -10.29 25.21 9.28
N ALA A 75 -9.16 24.70 8.80
CA ALA A 75 -8.10 25.47 8.18
C ALA A 75 -8.51 25.78 6.73
N ILE A 76 -8.80 27.05 6.45
CA ILE A 76 -9.19 27.51 5.12
C ILE A 76 -7.93 27.88 4.35
N LEU A 77 -7.83 27.32 3.15
CA LEU A 77 -6.80 27.59 2.15
C LEU A 77 -7.47 28.14 0.89
N ASP A 78 -6.83 29.11 0.24
CA ASP A 78 -7.32 29.60 -1.05
C ASP A 78 -6.99 28.56 -2.13
N GLY A 79 -8.00 28.15 -2.89
CA GLY A 79 -7.82 27.25 -4.02
C GLY A 79 -9.11 26.59 -4.49
N ASP A 80 -9.01 26.09 -5.70
CA ASP A 80 -10.06 25.45 -6.47
C ASP A 80 -10.23 23.97 -6.08
N LYS A 81 -11.29 23.33 -6.61
CA LYS A 81 -11.59 21.90 -6.39
C LYS A 81 -10.37 21.01 -6.69
N ARG A 82 -9.58 21.38 -7.70
CA ARG A 82 -8.36 20.67 -8.09
C ARG A 82 -7.26 20.74 -7.03
N ALA A 83 -7.05 21.91 -6.42
CA ALA A 83 -6.12 22.06 -5.31
C ALA A 83 -6.54 21.21 -4.10
N ALA A 84 -7.84 21.17 -3.81
CA ALA A 84 -8.41 20.35 -2.73
C ALA A 84 -8.13 18.85 -2.95
N ILE A 85 -8.37 18.37 -4.16
CA ILE A 85 -8.07 17.00 -4.58
C ILE A 85 -6.59 16.68 -4.41
N LEU A 86 -5.71 17.53 -4.96
CA LEU A 86 -4.27 17.32 -4.94
C LEU A 86 -3.72 17.27 -3.51
N TYR A 87 -4.28 18.11 -2.62
CA TYR A 87 -3.99 18.06 -1.19
C TYR A 87 -4.46 16.74 -0.55
N GLY A 88 -5.71 16.32 -0.83
CA GLY A 88 -6.31 15.12 -0.24
C GLY A 88 -5.61 13.80 -0.62
N VAL A 89 -5.06 13.69 -1.83
CA VAL A 89 -4.32 12.49 -2.27
C VAL A 89 -2.96 12.34 -1.57
N GLY A 90 -2.30 13.45 -1.26
CA GLY A 90 -0.98 13.49 -0.61
C GLY A 90 -1.03 13.49 0.92
N ALA A 91 -1.95 14.24 1.53
CA ALA A 91 -2.02 14.44 2.97
C ALA A 91 -2.14 13.12 3.78
N ASN A 92 -2.91 12.17 3.25
CA ASN A 92 -3.12 10.86 3.86
C ASN A 92 -1.88 9.93 3.85
N ALA A 93 -0.81 10.30 3.14
CA ALA A 93 0.44 9.55 3.14
C ALA A 93 1.28 9.81 4.40
N THR A 94 1.24 11.05 4.90
CA THR A 94 2.13 11.52 5.98
C THR A 94 1.44 11.50 7.33
N HIS A 95 0.15 11.86 7.39
CA HIS A 95 -0.61 11.94 8.64
C HIS A 95 -2.02 11.35 8.45
N GLY A 96 -2.42 10.40 9.31
CA GLY A 96 -3.78 9.83 9.33
C GLY A 96 -3.84 8.30 9.25
N LEU A 97 -5.06 7.77 9.16
CA LEU A 97 -5.32 6.32 9.08
C LEU A 97 -4.64 5.72 7.85
N ARG A 98 -3.88 4.63 8.03
CA ARG A 98 -3.14 3.93 6.96
C ARG A 98 -4.03 3.73 5.73
N ARG A 99 -3.56 4.23 4.58
CA ARG A 99 -4.24 4.02 3.30
C ARG A 99 -4.26 2.55 2.93
N THR A 100 -5.43 2.04 2.61
CA THR A 100 -5.59 0.70 2.04
C THR A 100 -5.08 0.68 0.59
N ASN A 101 -4.86 -0.52 0.04
CA ASN A 101 -4.50 -0.63 -1.38
C ASN A 101 -5.60 -0.09 -2.31
N ALA A 102 -6.87 -0.16 -1.89
CA ALA A 102 -8.00 0.44 -2.61
C ALA A 102 -7.93 1.97 -2.59
N ASP A 103 -7.59 2.59 -1.45
CA ASP A 103 -7.42 4.05 -1.34
C ASP A 103 -6.26 4.54 -2.23
N LYS A 104 -5.16 3.79 -2.28
CA LYS A 104 -4.03 4.11 -3.17
C LYS A 104 -4.41 4.07 -4.64
N ARG A 105 -5.19 3.06 -5.05
CA ARG A 105 -5.70 2.96 -6.42
C ARG A 105 -6.64 4.12 -6.74
N ARG A 106 -7.62 4.40 -5.86
CA ARG A 106 -8.57 5.49 -6.07
C ARG A 106 -7.87 6.84 -6.21
N ALA A 107 -6.86 7.13 -5.38
CA ALA A 107 -6.07 8.35 -5.48
C ALA A 107 -5.40 8.52 -6.86
N VAL A 108 -4.83 7.44 -7.40
CA VAL A 108 -4.21 7.44 -8.73
C VAL A 108 -5.26 7.56 -9.83
N GLU A 109 -6.37 6.84 -9.72
CA GLU A 109 -7.49 6.91 -10.69
C GLU A 109 -8.03 8.33 -10.80
N LEU A 110 -8.17 9.00 -9.66
CA LEU A 110 -8.69 10.35 -9.56
C LEU A 110 -7.75 11.35 -10.23
N LEU A 111 -6.43 11.20 -10.07
CA LEU A 111 -5.46 11.99 -10.84
C LEU A 111 -5.46 11.68 -12.34
N LEU A 112 -5.70 10.42 -12.74
CA LEU A 112 -5.71 10.02 -14.15
C LEU A 112 -6.98 10.42 -14.89
N LYS A 113 -8.09 10.68 -14.19
CA LYS A 113 -9.35 11.16 -14.80
C LYS A 113 -9.26 12.59 -15.31
N ASP A 114 -8.43 13.42 -14.69
CA ASP A 114 -8.23 14.80 -15.10
C ASP A 114 -7.26 14.92 -16.28
N LYS A 115 -7.64 15.69 -17.29
CA LYS A 115 -6.84 15.86 -18.53
C LYS A 115 -5.44 16.44 -18.29
N GLU A 116 -5.31 17.35 -17.33
CA GLU A 116 -4.04 18.02 -17.04
C GLU A 116 -3.07 17.10 -16.29
N TRP A 117 -3.56 16.41 -15.27
CA TRP A 117 -2.77 15.48 -14.47
C TRP A 117 -2.50 14.17 -15.21
N ALA A 118 -3.40 13.76 -16.11
CA ALA A 118 -3.17 12.66 -17.04
C ALA A 118 -1.97 12.92 -17.98
N ASN A 119 -1.57 14.17 -18.20
CA ASN A 119 -0.36 14.51 -18.97
C ASN A 119 0.92 14.49 -18.13
N TRP A 120 0.83 14.35 -16.79
CA TRP A 120 2.00 14.27 -15.95
C TRP A 120 2.75 12.94 -16.12
N SER A 121 4.06 12.95 -15.83
CA SER A 121 4.85 11.73 -15.82
C SER A 121 4.39 10.77 -14.70
N ASP A 122 4.54 9.46 -14.92
CA ASP A 122 4.23 8.44 -13.90
C ASP A 122 4.91 8.72 -12.55
N ARG A 123 6.14 9.24 -12.61
CA ARG A 123 6.93 9.59 -11.42
C ARG A 123 6.32 10.75 -10.64
N GLU A 124 5.77 11.73 -11.34
CA GLU A 124 5.15 12.90 -10.70
C GLU A 124 3.84 12.50 -10.03
N ILE A 125 2.98 11.75 -10.72
CA ILE A 125 1.75 11.20 -10.13
C ILE A 125 2.07 10.32 -8.91
N ALA A 126 3.08 9.46 -9.03
CA ALA A 126 3.52 8.60 -7.94
C ALA A 126 4.05 9.39 -6.73
N ARG A 127 4.75 10.52 -6.96
CA ARG A 127 5.23 11.43 -5.92
C ARG A 127 4.06 12.07 -5.17
N GLN A 128 3.09 12.61 -5.91
CA GLN A 128 1.92 13.29 -5.33
C GLN A 128 1.05 12.32 -4.52
N CYS A 129 0.80 11.12 -5.05
CA CYS A 129 0.06 10.09 -4.33
C CYS A 129 0.92 9.30 -3.31
N ALA A 130 2.23 9.53 -3.20
CA ALA A 130 3.16 8.70 -2.42
C ALA A 130 2.96 7.19 -2.63
N VAL A 131 2.97 6.77 -3.90
CA VAL A 131 2.87 5.36 -4.34
C VAL A 131 4.09 4.98 -5.19
N SER A 132 4.24 3.70 -5.52
CA SER A 132 5.25 3.28 -6.51
C SER A 132 4.82 3.69 -7.91
N ASN A 133 5.76 4.18 -8.71
CA ASN A 133 5.57 4.44 -10.15
C ASN A 133 4.99 3.23 -10.90
N ARG A 134 5.38 2.00 -10.54
CA ARG A 134 4.86 0.77 -11.16
C ARG A 134 3.34 0.62 -11.03
N LEU A 135 2.77 1.07 -9.90
CA LEU A 135 1.32 1.05 -9.72
C LEU A 135 0.63 1.99 -10.72
N VAL A 136 1.20 3.18 -10.93
CA VAL A 136 0.66 4.17 -11.88
C VAL A 136 0.73 3.65 -13.31
N THR A 137 1.87 3.07 -13.71
CA THR A 137 2.03 2.47 -15.04
C THR A 137 1.01 1.36 -15.27
N ASN A 138 0.84 0.45 -14.31
CA ASN A 138 -0.16 -0.62 -14.39
C ASN A 138 -1.58 -0.06 -14.54
N MET A 139 -1.93 0.96 -13.75
CA MET A 139 -3.25 1.59 -13.83
C MET A 139 -3.49 2.30 -15.16
N ARG A 140 -2.48 2.98 -15.71
CA ARG A 140 -2.56 3.55 -17.07
C ARG A 140 -2.79 2.48 -18.12
N THR A 141 -2.11 1.33 -18.02
CA THR A 141 -2.36 0.20 -18.92
C THR A 141 -3.77 -0.38 -18.74
N GLU A 142 -4.24 -0.57 -17.50
CA GLU A 142 -5.58 -1.08 -17.20
C GLU A 142 -6.68 -0.15 -17.78
N LEU A 143 -6.52 1.17 -17.62
CA LEU A 143 -7.46 2.17 -18.13
C LEU A 143 -7.40 2.32 -19.66
N SER A 144 -6.21 2.22 -20.27
CA SER A 144 -6.05 2.29 -21.72
C SER A 144 -6.47 1.02 -22.46
N VAL A 145 -6.44 -0.14 -21.80
CA VAL A 145 -6.91 -1.42 -22.39
C VAL A 145 -8.44 -1.47 -22.42
N ASN A 146 -9.11 -0.82 -21.47
CA ASN A 146 -10.57 -0.80 -21.38
C ASN A 146 -11.24 0.41 -22.08
N GLY A 147 -10.46 1.39 -22.53
CA GLY A 147 -10.94 2.54 -23.29
C GLY A 147 -9.85 3.03 -24.23
N SER A 148 -10.16 3.04 -25.53
CA SER A 148 -9.30 3.48 -26.64
C SER A 148 -8.23 4.51 -26.27
N GLN A 149 -6.97 4.12 -26.46
CA GLN A 149 -5.75 4.94 -26.50
C GLN A 149 -5.85 6.35 -25.87
N MET A 150 -5.50 6.45 -24.58
CA MET A 150 -4.99 7.73 -24.08
C MET A 150 -3.52 7.84 -24.47
N GLN A 151 -3.17 8.88 -25.23
CA GLN A 151 -1.80 9.16 -25.63
C GLN A 151 -0.93 9.30 -24.38
N ALA A 152 0.09 8.45 -24.27
CA ALA A 152 1.11 8.60 -23.25
C ALA A 152 1.77 9.97 -23.44
N PRO A 153 1.94 10.77 -22.36
CA PRO A 153 2.64 12.03 -22.49
C PRO A 153 4.07 11.75 -23.01
N PRO A 154 4.57 12.58 -23.95
CA PRO A 154 5.90 12.39 -24.50
C PRO A 154 6.92 12.37 -23.36
N PRO A 155 7.96 11.51 -23.43
CA PRO A 155 9.00 11.51 -22.43
C PRO A 155 9.61 12.90 -22.37
N THR A 156 9.38 13.61 -21.26
CA THR A 156 10.05 14.88 -21.00
C THR A 156 11.52 14.56 -20.79
N ILE A 157 12.31 14.66 -21.85
CA ILE A 157 13.76 14.75 -21.78
C ILE A 157 14.02 16.07 -21.06
N LYS A 158 14.23 16.00 -19.74
CA LYS A 158 14.90 17.09 -19.03
C LYS A 158 16.36 17.01 -19.47
N ASP A 159 16.88 18.11 -19.99
CA ASP A 159 18.27 18.30 -20.40
C ASP A 159 19.24 17.76 -19.34
N CYS A 160 19.63 16.50 -19.49
CA CYS A 160 20.89 16.01 -18.96
C CYS A 160 21.93 16.50 -19.94
N GLN A 161 22.68 17.54 -19.57
CA GLN A 161 23.82 17.97 -20.36
C GLN A 161 24.70 16.75 -20.67
N GLU A 162 24.79 16.40 -21.95
CA GLU A 162 25.69 15.39 -22.48
C GLU A 162 27.12 15.84 -22.16
N LYS A 163 27.80 15.11 -21.27
CA LYS A 163 29.26 15.19 -21.23
C LYS A 163 29.78 14.54 -22.52
N PRO A 164 30.64 15.22 -23.28
CA PRO A 164 31.08 14.75 -24.58
C PRO A 164 31.86 13.44 -24.44
N SER A 165 31.44 12.45 -25.22
CA SER A 165 32.13 11.19 -25.47
C SER A 165 33.49 11.47 -26.11
N PRO A 166 34.62 10.97 -25.57
CA PRO A 166 35.87 10.98 -26.31
C PRO A 166 35.81 9.89 -27.38
N GLN A 167 35.84 10.31 -28.64
CA GLN A 167 36.12 9.45 -29.78
C GLN A 167 37.63 9.17 -29.84
N ASN A 168 37.95 7.88 -30.02
CA ASN A 168 39.17 7.29 -30.57
C ASN A 168 40.46 7.34 -29.72
N ALA A 169 40.80 6.18 -29.15
CA ALA A 169 42.18 5.76 -28.93
C ALA A 169 42.30 4.26 -29.26
N GLU A 170 43.22 3.94 -30.16
CA GLU A 170 43.53 2.61 -30.67
C GLU A 170 44.02 1.63 -29.59
N LEU A 171 43.65 0.37 -29.77
CA LEU A 171 44.34 -0.89 -29.45
C LEU A 171 45.39 -0.88 -28.31
N ASP A 172 45.10 -1.56 -27.20
CA ASP A 172 45.99 -2.61 -26.69
C ASP A 172 45.22 -3.64 -25.83
N GLN A 173 45.31 -4.92 -26.22
CA GLN A 173 44.59 -6.04 -25.60
C GLN A 173 45.49 -6.86 -24.67
N THR A 174 46.18 -6.28 -23.68
CA THR A 174 46.83 -7.11 -22.64
C THR A 174 47.02 -6.35 -21.33
N SER A 175 46.10 -6.47 -20.36
CA SER A 175 46.38 -6.27 -18.93
C SER A 175 45.15 -6.63 -18.07
N THR A 176 45.13 -7.84 -17.54
CA THR A 176 43.99 -8.39 -16.76
C THR A 176 44.02 -8.01 -15.27
N THR A 177 44.95 -7.14 -14.85
CA THR A 177 45.16 -6.80 -13.43
C THR A 177 45.17 -5.29 -13.22
N ARG A 178 44.25 -4.77 -12.39
CA ARG A 178 44.25 -3.37 -11.94
C ARG A 178 44.70 -3.29 -10.48
N MET A 179 45.55 -2.32 -10.15
CA MET A 179 46.03 -2.09 -8.78
C MET A 179 45.01 -1.28 -7.97
N ALA A 180 44.56 -1.80 -6.83
CA ALA A 180 43.65 -1.12 -5.91
C ALA A 180 44.37 -0.73 -4.61
N LYS A 181 44.17 0.50 -4.12
CA LYS A 181 44.81 1.03 -2.91
C LYS A 181 43.77 1.20 -1.79
N ARG A 182 43.95 0.52 -0.66
CA ARG A 182 43.10 0.66 0.53
C ARG A 182 44.01 0.74 1.76
N ASN A 183 43.76 1.73 2.63
CA ASN A 183 44.54 2.00 3.84
C ASN A 183 46.07 2.04 3.57
N GLY A 184 46.48 2.74 2.51
CA GLY A 184 47.89 2.94 2.17
C GLY A 184 48.62 1.76 1.52
N LYS A 185 48.04 0.56 1.49
CA LYS A 185 48.61 -0.63 0.83
C LYS A 185 47.95 -0.88 -0.53
N THR A 186 48.76 -1.27 -1.51
CA THR A 186 48.32 -1.52 -2.90
C THR A 186 48.28 -3.03 -3.17
N TYR A 187 47.18 -3.50 -3.77
CA TYR A 187 46.98 -4.91 -4.11
C TYR A 187 46.58 -5.06 -5.59
N PRO A 188 47.09 -6.09 -6.30
CA PRO A 188 46.63 -6.42 -7.64
C PRO A 188 45.24 -7.06 -7.58
N LEU A 189 44.31 -6.55 -8.40
CA LEU A 189 42.94 -7.06 -8.53
C LEU A 189 42.71 -7.55 -9.96
N ASP A 190 42.39 -8.84 -10.11
CA ASP A 190 42.00 -9.42 -11.40
C ASP A 190 40.53 -9.08 -11.68
N VAL A 191 40.31 -8.32 -12.76
CA VAL A 191 38.99 -7.81 -13.13
C VAL A 191 38.32 -8.62 -14.25
N SER A 192 38.94 -9.70 -14.72
CA SER A 192 38.47 -10.55 -15.84
C SER A 192 37.06 -11.14 -15.66
N LYS A 193 36.59 -11.23 -14.42
CA LYS A 193 35.30 -11.85 -14.05
C LYS A 193 34.21 -10.84 -13.70
N ILE A 194 34.53 -9.57 -13.60
CA ILE A 194 33.56 -8.52 -13.23
C ILE A 194 32.62 -8.31 -14.44
N GLY A 195 31.34 -8.66 -14.28
CA GLY A 195 30.30 -8.50 -15.31
C GLY A 195 29.84 -9.79 -16.01
N LYS A 196 30.49 -10.94 -15.78
CA LYS A 196 30.03 -12.24 -16.32
C LYS A 196 29.00 -12.87 -15.38
N LYS A 197 27.78 -13.13 -15.89
CA LYS A 197 26.76 -13.91 -15.15
C LYS A 197 27.31 -15.33 -14.89
N SER A 198 27.41 -15.73 -13.63
CA SER A 198 27.71 -17.12 -13.26
C SER A 198 26.63 -18.04 -13.82
N GLN A 199 27.02 -19.08 -14.55
CA GLN A 199 26.10 -20.15 -15.00
C GLN A 199 25.75 -21.14 -13.88
N ASP A 200 26.41 -21.04 -12.73
CA ASP A 200 26.11 -21.86 -11.55
C ASP A 200 25.23 -21.09 -10.57
N ALA A 201 24.01 -20.79 -11.00
CA ALA A 201 22.95 -20.38 -10.09
C ALA A 201 22.43 -21.66 -9.42
N ARG A 202 22.97 -21.98 -8.25
CA ARG A 202 22.30 -22.92 -7.33
C ARG A 202 20.86 -22.43 -7.22
N LYS A 203 19.89 -23.21 -7.73
CA LYS A 203 18.47 -22.91 -7.53
C LYS A 203 18.29 -22.69 -6.03
N PRO A 204 17.81 -21.51 -5.58
CA PRO A 204 17.44 -21.37 -4.19
C PRO A 204 16.44 -22.49 -3.90
N ALA A 205 16.68 -23.25 -2.83
CA ALA A 205 15.73 -24.26 -2.37
C ALA A 205 14.33 -23.64 -2.35
N PRO A 206 13.28 -24.38 -2.75
CA PRO A 206 11.93 -23.85 -2.70
C PRO A 206 11.72 -23.24 -1.33
N ARG A 207 11.43 -21.93 -1.31
CA ARG A 207 11.11 -21.23 -0.08
C ARG A 207 9.89 -21.95 0.46
N VAL A 208 10.05 -22.74 1.53
CA VAL A 208 8.91 -23.26 2.29
C VAL A 208 8.22 -22.02 2.82
N THR A 209 7.20 -21.57 2.11
CA THR A 209 6.33 -20.52 2.55
C THR A 209 5.61 -21.07 3.75
N THR A 210 5.95 -20.60 4.94
CA THR A 210 5.07 -20.69 6.10
C THR A 210 3.90 -19.73 5.87
N ASP A 211 3.15 -19.92 4.77
CA ASP A 211 1.86 -19.28 4.61
C ASP A 211 0.89 -20.11 5.44
N SER A 212 0.37 -19.52 6.51
CA SER A 212 -0.71 -20.12 7.28
C SER A 212 -1.91 -20.33 6.34
N PRO A 213 -2.45 -21.56 6.24
CA PRO A 213 -3.57 -21.84 5.35
C PRO A 213 -4.78 -20.98 5.72
N LYS A 214 -5.48 -20.45 4.70
CA LYS A 214 -6.63 -19.58 4.91
C LYS A 214 -7.85 -20.44 5.25
N LYS A 215 -8.79 -19.87 6.02
CA LYS A 215 -10.03 -20.56 6.40
C LYS A 215 -10.82 -20.92 5.14
N GLY A 216 -10.85 -22.21 4.78
CA GLY A 216 -11.48 -22.74 3.57
C GLY A 216 -10.60 -23.68 2.73
N ASP A 217 -9.29 -23.71 3.00
CA ASP A 217 -8.33 -24.54 2.25
C ASP A 217 -8.33 -26.00 2.76
N GLY A 218 -9.38 -26.77 2.43
CA GLY A 218 -9.43 -28.25 2.45
C GLY A 218 -8.72 -28.98 3.62
N PRO A 219 -8.18 -30.20 3.39
CA PRO A 219 -7.58 -31.02 4.44
C PRO A 219 -6.32 -30.40 5.09
N ASP A 220 -5.67 -29.45 4.41
CA ASP A 220 -4.47 -28.76 4.89
C ASP A 220 -4.77 -27.79 6.05
N TYR A 221 -5.95 -27.16 6.07
CA TYR A 221 -6.38 -26.29 7.17
C TYR A 221 -6.67 -27.08 8.46
N LEU A 222 -7.27 -28.28 8.33
CA LEU A 222 -7.53 -29.18 9.47
C LEU A 222 -6.22 -29.72 10.05
N ALA A 223 -5.27 -30.12 9.21
CA ALA A 223 -3.94 -30.56 9.64
C ALA A 223 -3.16 -29.43 10.36
N TYR A 224 -3.35 -28.17 9.93
CA TYR A 224 -2.78 -27.01 10.61
C TYR A 224 -3.43 -26.77 11.97
N GLN A 225 -4.77 -26.80 12.09
CA GLN A 225 -5.44 -26.66 13.38
C GLN A 225 -5.05 -27.76 14.36
N ALA A 226 -4.96 -29.02 13.91
CA ALA A 226 -4.52 -30.14 14.74
C ALA A 226 -3.10 -29.92 15.28
N LYS A 227 -2.17 -29.44 14.45
CA LYS A 227 -0.79 -29.11 14.87
C LYS A 227 -0.71 -27.96 15.86
N VAL A 228 -1.57 -26.95 15.73
CA VAL A 228 -1.64 -25.83 16.68
C VAL A 228 -2.14 -26.32 18.04
N TYR A 229 -3.21 -27.12 18.07
CA TYR A 229 -3.73 -27.72 19.30
C TYR A 229 -2.74 -28.70 19.96
N LEU A 230 -1.97 -29.46 19.18
CA LEU A 230 -0.94 -30.37 19.71
C LEU A 230 0.24 -29.64 20.37
N LYS A 231 0.50 -28.38 20.00
CA LYS A 231 1.63 -27.61 20.53
C LYS A 231 1.39 -27.10 21.95
N GLU A 232 0.14 -27.18 22.44
CA GLU A 232 -0.30 -26.72 23.75
C GLU A 232 -0.55 -27.86 24.75
N ILE A 233 -0.22 -29.11 24.39
CA ILE A 233 -0.48 -30.29 25.22
C ILE A 233 0.84 -30.97 25.59
N ASP A 234 1.10 -31.12 26.90
CA ASP A 234 2.20 -31.94 27.39
C ASP A 234 1.92 -33.43 27.13
N PRO A 235 2.71 -34.11 26.28
CA PRO A 235 2.38 -35.47 25.82
C PRO A 235 2.56 -36.56 26.88
N ASN A 236 3.14 -36.23 28.04
CA ASN A 236 3.45 -37.18 29.11
C ASN A 236 2.46 -37.13 30.31
N GLY A 237 1.40 -36.31 30.21
CA GLY A 237 0.35 -36.22 31.25
C GLY A 237 -0.92 -37.01 30.89
N SER A 238 -1.61 -37.56 31.90
CA SER A 238 -2.86 -38.33 31.72
C SER A 238 -4.01 -37.52 31.07
N GLU A 239 -3.96 -36.19 31.16
CA GLU A 239 -4.88 -35.28 30.48
C GLU A 239 -4.56 -35.10 28.98
N GLY A 240 -3.29 -35.24 28.59
CA GLY A 240 -2.87 -35.07 27.20
C GLY A 240 -3.39 -36.18 26.30
N ALA A 241 -3.42 -37.42 26.80
CA ALA A 241 -3.95 -38.56 26.07
C ALA A 241 -5.47 -38.42 25.78
N LYS A 242 -6.24 -37.86 26.72
CA LYS A 242 -7.69 -37.62 26.55
C LYS A 242 -7.98 -36.51 25.54
N LYS A 243 -7.22 -35.42 25.58
CA LYS A 243 -7.34 -34.34 24.59
C LYS A 243 -6.96 -34.80 23.19
N LEU A 244 -5.97 -35.69 23.06
CA LEU A 244 -5.59 -36.28 21.78
C LEU A 244 -6.66 -37.22 21.20
N SER A 245 -7.38 -37.98 22.04
CA SER A 245 -8.52 -38.78 21.58
C SER A 245 -9.69 -37.90 21.13
N GLU A 246 -10.01 -36.84 21.86
CA GLU A 246 -11.10 -35.91 21.50
C GLU A 246 -10.84 -35.20 20.16
N ILE A 247 -9.59 -34.78 19.92
CA ILE A 247 -9.19 -34.17 18.63
C ILE A 247 -9.26 -35.19 17.49
N ARG A 248 -8.85 -36.44 17.75
CA ARG A 248 -8.91 -37.52 16.76
C ARG A 248 -10.35 -37.86 16.38
N ASP A 249 -11.25 -37.90 17.37
CA ASP A 249 -12.67 -38.17 17.15
C ASP A 249 -13.34 -37.02 16.37
N TRP A 250 -13.01 -35.77 16.68
CA TRP A 250 -13.48 -34.60 15.93
C TRP A 250 -13.00 -34.58 14.48
N ILE A 251 -11.74 -34.96 14.21
CA ILE A 251 -11.21 -35.07 12.85
C ILE A 251 -11.92 -36.18 12.06
N ASN A 252 -12.18 -37.33 12.69
CA ASN A 252 -12.90 -38.44 12.05
C ASN A 252 -14.36 -38.09 11.74
N GLU A 253 -15.01 -37.30 12.60
CA GLU A 253 -16.38 -36.80 12.39
C GLU A 253 -16.45 -35.82 11.21
N GLN A 254 -15.44 -34.96 11.02
CA GLN A 254 -15.36 -34.05 9.88
C GLN A 254 -15.03 -34.74 8.55
N LEU A 255 -14.41 -35.93 8.58
CA LEU A 255 -14.00 -36.68 7.37
C LEU A 255 -15.02 -37.74 6.92
N GLY A 256 -16.10 -37.97 7.66
CA GLY A 256 -17.26 -38.72 7.17
C GLY A 256 -16.99 -40.19 6.82
N GLU A 257 -16.10 -40.88 7.54
CA GLU A 257 -15.95 -42.34 7.41
C GLU A 257 -16.55 -43.08 8.62
N THR A 258 -17.66 -43.76 8.33
CA THR A 258 -18.28 -44.80 9.16
C THR A 258 -17.31 -45.94 9.47
N SER A 259 -17.41 -46.43 10.71
CA SER A 259 -16.71 -47.58 11.28
C SER A 259 -16.37 -48.73 10.31
N VAL A 260 -15.12 -49.21 10.34
CA VAL A 260 -14.84 -50.63 10.12
C VAL A 260 -14.23 -51.22 11.38
N ASN A 261 -15.13 -51.91 12.07
CA ASN A 261 -14.93 -52.90 13.11
C ASN A 261 -13.85 -53.91 12.68
N ARG A 262 -12.84 -54.16 13.51
CA ARG A 262 -12.04 -55.40 13.44
C ARG A 262 -11.95 -55.99 14.85
N PRO A 263 -12.57 -57.16 15.11
CA PRO A 263 -12.45 -57.82 16.40
C PRO A 263 -11.07 -58.46 16.57
N ASN A 264 -10.74 -58.72 17.84
CA ASN A 264 -9.52 -59.31 18.43
C ASN A 264 -8.75 -60.30 17.55
#